data_AF-A0A7X6TQ63-F1
#
_entry.id   AF-A0A7X6TQ63-F1
#
_cell.length_a   1.000
_cell.length_b   1.000
_cell.length_c   1.000
_cell.angle_alpha   90.00
_cell.angle_beta   90.00
_cell.angle_gamma   90.00
#
_symmetry.space_group_name_H-M   'P 1'
#
loop_
_entity.id
_entity.type
_entity.pdbx_description
1 polymer ?
#
loop_
_entity_poly.entity_id
_entity_poly.type
_entity_poly.pdbx_seq_one_letter_code
_entity_poly.pdbx_strand_id
1 'polypeptide(L)' 'MIEIDANEMTFVAFPYLEVESPTEEELKEVVELLGYTMEETSSLSIYEILRQRGIKPRSPKGL' A
#
# COMPACT_ATOMS: atom_id res chain seq x y z
N MET A 1 -2.45 -8.60 -6.56
CA MET A 1 -2.65 -9.47 -5.38
C MET A 1 -3.13 -8.57 -4.25
N ILE A 2 -4.21 -8.90 -3.54
CA ILE A 2 -4.61 -8.14 -2.35
C ILE A 2 -4.07 -8.89 -1.13
N GLU A 3 -2.97 -8.41 -0.56
CA GLU A 3 -2.40 -8.95 0.68
C GLU A 3 -2.86 -8.06 1.83
N ILE A 4 -3.75 -8.59 2.68
CA ILE A 4 -4.18 -7.95 3.93
C ILE A 4 -3.60 -8.79 5.06
N ASP A 5 -2.39 -8.45 5.50
CA ASP A 5 -1.85 -8.98 6.75
C ASP A 5 -2.25 -8.06 7.92
N ALA A 6 -3.41 -8.34 8.50
CA ALA A 6 -3.91 -7.62 9.66
C ALA A 6 -3.19 -8.00 10.98
N ASN A 7 -2.27 -8.96 10.96
CA ASN A 7 -1.60 -9.49 12.17
C ASN A 7 -0.14 -9.03 12.30
N GLU A 8 0.52 -8.62 11.22
CA GLU A 8 1.91 -8.12 11.22
C GLU A 8 1.98 -6.61 11.60
N MET A 9 1.60 -6.28 12.84
CA MET A 9 1.69 -4.91 13.40
C MET A 9 3.13 -4.35 13.50
N THR A 10 4.13 -5.18 13.20
CA THR A 10 5.58 -4.92 13.26
C THR A 10 6.12 -4.16 12.05
N PHE A 11 5.44 -4.21 10.89
CA PHE A 11 5.96 -3.62 9.65
C PHE A 11 5.51 -2.17 9.45
N VAL A 12 4.21 -1.87 9.59
CA VAL A 12 3.65 -0.51 9.38
C VAL A 12 2.63 -0.17 10.47
N ALA A 13 2.78 1.01 11.08
CA ALA A 13 1.95 1.48 12.19
C ALA A 13 0.55 1.98 11.78
N PHE A 14 0.14 1.74 10.54
CA PHE A 14 -1.15 2.16 9.99
C PHE A 14 -1.58 1.21 8.86
N PRO A 15 -2.89 1.01 8.67
CA PRO A 15 -3.40 0.17 7.59
C PRO A 15 -3.11 0.82 6.23
N TYR A 16 -2.72 0.02 5.25
CA TYR A 16 -2.67 0.40 3.84
C TYR A 16 -3.18 -0.76 2.98
N LEU A 17 -3.62 -0.45 1.77
CA LEU A 17 -4.06 -1.43 0.78
C LEU A 17 -3.22 -1.24 -0.48
N GLU A 18 -2.67 -2.32 -1.00
CA GLU A 18 -1.97 -2.35 -2.27
C GLU A 18 -2.87 -3.02 -3.32
N VAL A 19 -3.02 -2.35 -4.46
CA VAL A 19 -3.75 -2.86 -5.62
C VAL A 19 -2.80 -2.82 -6.80
N GLU A 20 -2.60 -3.98 -7.41
CA GLU A 20 -1.76 -4.14 -8.60
C GLU A 20 -2.61 -4.70 -9.74
N SER A 21 -2.50 -4.08 -10.92
CA SER A 21 -3.11 -4.56 -12.15
C SER A 21 -2.16 -4.31 -13.34
N PRO A 22 -2.21 -5.15 -14.40
CA PRO A 22 -1.50 -4.89 -15.65
C PRO A 22 -2.04 -3.70 -16.45
N THR A 23 -3.23 -3.18 -16.14
CA THR A 23 -3.87 -2.06 -16.86
C THR A 23 -4.35 -0.98 -15.90
N GLU A 24 -4.39 0.26 -16.38
CA GLU A 24 -4.88 1.39 -15.58
C GLU A 24 -6.40 1.36 -15.42
N GLU A 25 -7.11 0.81 -16.42
CA GLU A 25 -8.57 0.69 -16.41
C GLU A 25 -9.07 -0.23 -15.29
N GLU A 26 -8.45 -1.40 -15.11
CA GLU A 26 -8.79 -2.32 -14.02
C GLU A 26 -8.44 -1.72 -12.66
N LEU A 27 -7.30 -1.02 -12.56
CA LEU A 27 -6.91 -0.33 -11.33
C LEU A 27 -7.97 0.69 -10.92
N LYS A 28 -8.43 1.49 -11.87
CA LYS A 28 -9.47 2.50 -11.66
C LYS A 28 -10.81 1.87 -11.24
N GLU A 29 -11.23 0.79 -11.90
CA GLU A 29 -12.44 0.06 -11.53
C GLU A 29 -12.39 -0.41 -10.07
N VAL A 30 -11.27 -1.03 -9.66
CA VAL A 30 -11.10 -1.50 -8.27
C VAL A 30 -11.09 -0.35 -7.27
N VAL A 31 -10.39 0.75 -7.57
CA VAL A 31 -10.34 1.93 -6.70
C VAL A 31 -11.73 2.54 -6.50
N GLU A 32 -12.51 2.66 -7.58
CA GLU A 32 -13.90 3.14 -7.52
C GLU A 32 -14.81 2.20 -6.72
N LEU A 33 -14.67 0.87 -6.88
CA LEU A 33 -15.41 -0.13 -6.10
C LEU A 33 -15.11 -0.08 -4.60
N LEU A 34 -13.89 0.30 -4.23
CA LEU A 34 -13.47 0.49 -2.84
C LEU A 34 -13.94 1.85 -2.25
N GLY A 35 -14.55 2.71 -3.07
CA GLY A 35 -15.08 4.00 -2.65
C GLY A 35 -14.04 5.12 -2.58
N TYR A 36 -12.91 4.98 -3.29
CA TYR A 36 -11.85 5.98 -3.40
C TYR A 36 -11.78 6.52 -4.83
N THR A 37 -11.03 7.61 -5.02
CA THR A 37 -10.65 8.10 -6.35
C THR A 37 -9.16 7.87 -6.65
N MET A 38 -8.77 7.91 -7.92
CA MET A 38 -7.36 7.75 -8.33
C MET A 38 -6.44 8.81 -7.70
N GLU A 39 -6.96 10.03 -7.47
CA GLU A 39 -6.25 11.12 -6.81
C GLU A 39 -5.95 10.87 -5.32
N GLU A 40 -6.70 9.96 -4.69
CA GLU A 40 -6.49 9.54 -3.29
C GLU A 40 -5.51 8.35 -3.18
N THR A 41 -5.03 7.83 -4.31
CA THR A 41 -4.04 6.75 -4.36
C THR A 41 -2.60 7.26 -4.43
N SER A 42 -1.63 6.35 -4.30
CA SER A 42 -0.23 6.65 -4.53
C SER A 42 0.44 5.53 -5.31
N SER A 43 1.27 5.89 -6.28
CA SER A 43 2.14 4.95 -7.01
C SER A 43 3.45 4.65 -6.25
N LEU A 44 3.65 5.26 -5.09
CA LEU A 44 4.82 5.03 -4.25
C LEU A 44 4.70 3.69 -3.54
N SER A 45 5.80 2.93 -3.51
CA SER A 45 5.89 1.75 -2.66
C SER A 45 5.81 2.14 -1.18
N ILE A 46 5.39 1.20 -0.33
CA ILE A 46 5.33 1.43 1.11
C ILE A 46 6.70 1.85 1.69
N TYR A 47 7.81 1.33 1.17
CA TYR A 47 9.16 1.73 1.57
C TYR A 47 9.44 3.22 1.29
N GLU A 48 8.97 3.73 0.16
CA GLU A 48 9.13 5.14 -0.20
C GLU A 48 8.25 6.04 0.67
N ILE A 49 7.00 5.63 0.93
CA ILE A 49 6.09 6.33 1.84
C ILE A 49 6.71 6.41 3.25
N LEU A 50 7.24 5.29 3.77
CA LEU A 50 7.90 5.25 5.07
C LEU A 50 9.14 6.16 5.12
N ARG A 51 9.98 6.09 4.08
CA ARG A 51 11.16 6.95 3.95
C ARG A 51 10.79 8.44 3.95
N GLN A 52 9.76 8.84 3.21
CA GLN A 52 9.28 10.24 3.20
C GLN A 52 8.74 10.70 4.56
N ARG A 53 8.09 9.79 5.30
CA ARG A 53 7.58 10.06 6.65
C ARG A 53 8.67 10.01 7.74
N GLY A 54 9.92 9.73 7.39
CA GLY A 54 11.01 9.55 8.34
C GLY A 54 10.84 8.32 9.25
N ILE A 55 9.96 7.39 8.88
CA ILE A 55 9.70 6.15 9.62
C ILE A 55 10.67 5.10 9.11
N LYS A 56 11.46 4.54 10.03
CA LYS A 56 12.30 3.37 9.75
C LYS A 56 11.50 2.11 10.09
N PRO A 57 11.43 1.11 9.20
CA PRO A 57 10.88 -0.20 9.54
C PRO A 57 11.54 -0.71 10.83
N ARG A 58 10.74 -1.22 11.77
CA ARG A 58 11.23 -1.61 13.11
C ARG A 58 12.06 -2.90 13.11
N SER A 59 12.19 -3.61 11.98
CA SER A 59 12.95 -4.85 11.90
C SER A 59 13.81 -4.93 10.63
N PRO A 60 15.11 -5.30 10.76
CA PRO A 60 15.91 -5.75 9.63
C PRO A 60 15.64 -7.24 9.38
N LYS A 61 15.50 -7.60 8.10
CA LYS A 61 15.45 -8.96 7.51
C LYS A 61 14.03 -9.48 7.21
N GLY A 62 13.73 -9.43 5.92
CA GLY A 62 12.65 -10.14 5.25
C GLY A 62 12.96 -10.21 3.75
N LEU A 63 14.12 -10.80 3.41
CA LEU A 63 14.38 -11.51 2.15
C LEU A 63 14.64 -12.96 2.54
#